data_AF-A0A096DJD4-F1
#
_entry.id   AF-A0A096DJD4-F1
#
_cell.length_a   1.000
_cell.length_b   1.000
_cell.length_c   1.000
_cell.angle_alpha   90.00
_cell.angle_beta   90.00
_cell.angle_gamma   90.00
#
_symmetry.space_group_name_H-M   'P 1'
#
loop_
_entity.id
_entity.type
_entity.pdbx_description
1 polymer ?
#
loop_
_entity_poly.entity_id
_entity_poly.type
_entity_poly.pdbx_seq_one_letter_code
_entity_poly.pdbx_strand_id
1 'polypeptide(L)'
;MSKTINKNIVCPRCFSNELYRFGKDKNGYQKYQCKICKRQFIPDAKPRKLKGYPRCPKCGKGTFIHHNYKYYVQFRCNDKKCNHSFYQVKPKFINSTSSKSILGKTDFSKIRFPVYLIILVLRLYYLDGSSTRKISKHLMDSWNIKISHVTIASWVKKFAPMFKFISNKLLKTISFKNSNKWHVDETVVFINGKKYYLWVVIDSDTRMIVAYHLSPYRNSSEAFKVLNEAKNLGNPKAIVTDRLPSYNIPVKVLFSSSEHIKVKSFKDDISNNLIESFFKTFKDWYKSKKGFNSFNSANNLIFMFIFHYNFVRIHSSLDNK
;
A
#
# COMPACT_ATOMS: atom_id res chain seq x y z
N MET A 1 -32.03 -41.00 -48.58
CA MET A 1 -30.59 -41.37 -48.55
C MET A 1 -29.98 -41.03 -47.19
N SER A 2 -29.92 -42.02 -46.31
CA SER A 2 -29.33 -41.95 -44.97
C SER A 2 -27.80 -41.87 -45.06
N LYS A 3 -27.23 -40.67 -44.86
CA LYS A 3 -25.77 -40.51 -44.70
C LYS A 3 -25.33 -41.19 -43.41
N THR A 4 -24.71 -42.36 -43.55
CA THR A 4 -24.08 -43.16 -42.51
C THR A 4 -23.21 -42.28 -41.59
N ILE A 5 -23.55 -42.27 -40.30
CA ILE A 5 -22.74 -41.65 -39.25
C ILE A 5 -21.56 -42.58 -38.99
N ASN A 6 -20.35 -42.02 -38.92
CA ASN A 6 -19.11 -42.76 -38.73
C ASN A 6 -19.21 -43.60 -37.43
N LYS A 7 -19.01 -44.93 -37.51
CA LYS A 7 -19.37 -45.93 -36.48
C LYS A 7 -18.67 -45.77 -35.12
N ASN A 8 -17.68 -44.88 -35.00
CA ASN A 8 -16.84 -44.74 -33.81
C ASN A 8 -17.12 -43.48 -32.97
N ILE A 9 -18.19 -42.72 -33.25
CA ILE A 9 -18.50 -41.49 -32.51
C ILE A 9 -19.59 -41.77 -31.48
N VAL A 10 -19.27 -41.61 -30.20
CA VAL A 10 -20.19 -41.82 -29.08
C VAL A 10 -20.34 -40.54 -28.25
N CYS A 11 -21.46 -40.39 -27.55
CA CYS A 11 -21.67 -39.23 -26.69
C CYS A 11 -20.67 -39.22 -25.52
N PRO A 12 -19.87 -38.17 -25.31
CA PRO A 12 -18.87 -38.13 -24.23
C PRO A 12 -19.48 -38.00 -22.82
N ARG A 13 -20.81 -37.86 -22.71
CA ARG A 13 -21.50 -37.72 -21.42
C ARG A 13 -22.24 -38.99 -20.99
N CYS A 14 -22.83 -39.71 -21.94
CA CYS A 14 -23.69 -40.87 -21.65
C CYS A 14 -23.33 -42.10 -22.51
N PHE A 15 -22.27 -42.01 -23.30
CA PHE A 15 -21.73 -43.08 -24.16
C PHE A 15 -22.70 -43.66 -25.19
N SER A 16 -23.86 -43.03 -25.38
CA SER A 16 -24.84 -43.42 -26.41
C SER A 16 -24.33 -43.13 -27.82
N ASN A 17 -24.62 -44.06 -28.72
CA ASN A 17 -24.34 -43.99 -30.16
C ASN A 17 -25.47 -43.30 -30.92
N GLU A 18 -26.58 -42.96 -30.25
CA GLU A 18 -27.71 -42.27 -30.84
C GLU A 18 -27.41 -40.78 -30.99
N LEU A 19 -26.80 -40.44 -32.12
CA LEU A 19 -26.39 -39.09 -32.46
C LEU A 19 -27.08 -38.61 -33.73
N TYR A 20 -27.23 -37.30 -33.88
CA TYR A 20 -27.52 -36.69 -35.18
C TYR A 20 -26.60 -35.49 -35.44
N ARG A 21 -26.38 -35.20 -36.73
CA ARG A 21 -25.53 -34.09 -37.17
C ARG A 21 -26.21 -32.76 -36.83
N PHE A 22 -25.55 -31.95 -35.99
CA PHE A 22 -26.05 -30.67 -35.50
C PHE A 22 -25.27 -29.49 -36.11
N GLY A 23 -25.24 -29.44 -37.45
CA GLY A 23 -24.50 -28.42 -38.19
C GLY A 23 -22.97 -28.47 -37.95
N LYS A 24 -22.29 -27.39 -38.35
CA LYS A 24 -20.84 -27.22 -38.17
C LYS A 24 -20.52 -26.14 -37.15
N ASP A 25 -19.30 -26.13 -36.63
CA ASP A 25 -18.77 -25.03 -35.82
C ASP A 25 -18.19 -23.90 -36.68
N LYS A 26 -17.68 -22.83 -36.04
CA LYS A 26 -17.11 -21.67 -36.74
C LYS A 26 -15.86 -22.00 -37.56
N ASN A 27 -15.19 -23.11 -37.27
CA ASN A 27 -14.00 -23.60 -37.96
C ASN A 27 -14.36 -24.72 -38.95
N GLY A 28 -15.64 -25.01 -39.17
CA GLY A 28 -16.12 -26.01 -40.13
C GLY A 28 -16.18 -27.45 -39.60
N TYR A 29 -15.87 -27.71 -38.32
CA TYR A 29 -15.93 -29.05 -37.74
C TYR A 29 -17.37 -29.50 -37.52
N GLN A 30 -17.66 -30.77 -37.80
CA GLN A 30 -18.99 -31.36 -37.63
C GLN A 30 -19.36 -31.46 -36.14
N LYS A 31 -20.47 -30.83 -35.72
CA LYS A 31 -21.06 -31.03 -34.40
C LYS A 31 -22.05 -32.19 -34.43
N TYR A 32 -22.13 -32.91 -33.31
CA TYR A 32 -23.14 -33.93 -33.06
C TYR A 32 -23.95 -33.55 -31.82
N GLN A 33 -25.24 -33.88 -31.83
CA GLN A 33 -26.08 -33.82 -30.65
C GLN A 33 -26.57 -35.23 -30.30
N CYS A 34 -26.40 -35.61 -29.03
CA CYS A 34 -26.93 -36.87 -28.53
C CYS A 34 -28.46 -36.81 -28.41
N LYS A 35 -29.16 -37.82 -28.92
CA LYS A 35 -30.62 -37.90 -28.86
C LYS A 35 -31.14 -38.12 -27.43
N ILE A 36 -30.38 -38.86 -26.61
CA ILE A 36 -30.72 -39.20 -25.22
C ILE A 36 -30.49 -38.00 -24.29
N CYS A 37 -29.24 -37.59 -24.08
CA CYS A 37 -28.93 -36.54 -23.08
C CYS A 37 -28.90 -35.11 -23.64
N LYS A 38 -29.26 -34.92 -24.92
CA LYS A 38 -29.25 -33.64 -25.65
C LYS A 38 -27.89 -32.91 -25.68
N ARG A 39 -26.80 -33.52 -25.22
CA ARG A 39 -25.44 -32.94 -25.23
C ARG A 39 -24.96 -32.74 -26.65
N GLN A 40 -24.53 -31.52 -26.96
CA GLN A 40 -23.80 -31.19 -28.18
C GLN A 40 -22.29 -31.31 -27.96
N PHE A 41 -21.57 -31.89 -28.91
CA PHE A 41 -20.11 -32.05 -28.86
C PHE A 41 -19.52 -32.17 -30.28
N ILE A 42 -18.19 -32.07 -30.36
CA ILE A 42 -17.38 -32.32 -31.57
C ILE A 42 -16.40 -33.44 -31.19
N PRO A 43 -16.28 -34.53 -31.97
CA PRO A 43 -15.49 -35.69 -31.59
C PRO A 43 -14.01 -35.36 -31.36
N ASP A 44 -13.42 -34.57 -32.27
CA ASP A 44 -12.00 -34.17 -32.22
C ASP A 44 -11.81 -32.75 -31.66
N ALA A 45 -12.75 -32.23 -30.88
CA ALA A 45 -12.54 -30.94 -30.24
C ALA A 45 -11.38 -31.05 -29.25
N LYS A 46 -10.24 -30.45 -29.61
CA LYS A 46 -9.20 -30.14 -28.62
C LYS A 46 -9.88 -29.41 -27.46
N PRO A 47 -9.70 -29.85 -26.21
CA PRO A 47 -10.26 -29.15 -25.06
C PRO A 47 -9.84 -27.69 -25.16
N ARG A 48 -10.81 -26.77 -25.12
CA ARG A 48 -10.50 -25.34 -25.04
C ARG A 48 -9.56 -25.19 -23.86
N LYS A 49 -8.32 -24.74 -24.10
CA LYS A 49 -7.43 -24.31 -23.01
C LYS A 49 -8.25 -23.36 -22.17
N LEU A 50 -8.58 -23.77 -20.94
CA LEU A 50 -9.16 -22.86 -19.97
C LEU A 50 -8.19 -21.68 -19.94
N LYS A 51 -8.68 -20.48 -20.30
CA LYS A 51 -7.90 -19.26 -20.03
C LYS A 51 -7.53 -19.39 -18.56
N GLY A 52 -6.24 -19.35 -18.22
CA GLY A 52 -5.68 -19.68 -16.90
C GLY A 52 -6.09 -18.70 -15.80
N TYR A 53 -7.37 -18.35 -15.76
CA TYR A 53 -7.99 -17.45 -14.81
C TYR A 53 -8.14 -18.17 -13.46
N PRO A 54 -7.97 -17.42 -12.36
CA PRO A 54 -8.11 -17.97 -11.03
C PRO A 54 -9.50 -18.56 -10.80
N ARG A 55 -9.59 -19.65 -10.04
CA ARG A 55 -10.89 -20.17 -9.60
C ARG A 55 -11.54 -19.23 -8.61
N CYS A 56 -12.88 -19.26 -8.54
CA CYS A 56 -13.61 -18.46 -7.58
C CYS A 56 -13.24 -18.90 -6.16
N PRO A 57 -12.75 -18.01 -5.28
CA PRO A 57 -12.34 -18.40 -3.93
C PRO A 57 -13.53 -18.79 -3.04
N LYS A 58 -14.76 -18.42 -3.43
CA LYS A 58 -15.99 -18.75 -2.68
C LYS A 58 -16.56 -20.14 -3.03
N CYS A 59 -16.46 -20.59 -4.28
CA CYS A 59 -17.13 -21.82 -4.73
C CYS A 59 -16.29 -22.73 -5.66
N GLY A 60 -15.03 -22.39 -5.95
CA GLY A 60 -14.13 -23.18 -6.81
C GLY A 60 -14.47 -23.18 -8.31
N LYS A 61 -15.60 -22.61 -8.72
CA LYS A 61 -16.03 -22.58 -10.13
C LYS A 61 -15.17 -21.64 -10.97
N GLY A 62 -15.24 -21.82 -12.28
CA GLY A 62 -14.55 -20.98 -13.25
C GLY A 62 -14.97 -19.51 -13.15
N THR A 63 -14.08 -18.63 -13.55
CA THR A 63 -14.27 -17.17 -13.50
C THR A 63 -13.99 -16.57 -14.87
N PHE A 64 -14.35 -15.29 -15.02
CA PHE A 64 -14.03 -14.48 -16.18
C PHE A 64 -13.58 -13.09 -15.74
N ILE A 65 -12.83 -12.41 -16.60
CA ILE A 65 -12.47 -11.01 -16.39
C ILE A 65 -13.74 -10.18 -16.59
N HIS A 66 -14.17 -9.51 -15.52
CA HIS A 66 -15.27 -8.56 -15.56
C HIS A 66 -14.75 -7.18 -15.99
N HIS A 67 -13.69 -6.71 -15.35
CA HIS A 67 -13.01 -5.45 -15.70
C HIS A 67 -11.49 -5.60 -15.58
N ASN A 68 -10.78 -4.87 -16.44
CA ASN A 68 -9.33 -4.87 -16.49
C ASN A 68 -8.80 -3.44 -16.28
N TYR A 69 -8.55 -3.08 -15.02
CA TYR A 69 -8.05 -1.74 -14.66
C TYR A 69 -6.52 -1.69 -14.68
N LYS A 70 -5.97 -0.47 -14.58
CA LYS A 70 -4.51 -0.24 -14.55
C LYS A 70 -3.83 -1.00 -13.41
N TYR A 71 -4.35 -0.91 -12.19
CA TYR A 71 -3.70 -1.47 -10.99
C TYR A 71 -4.19 -2.87 -10.60
N TYR A 72 -5.30 -3.35 -11.15
CA TYR A 72 -5.88 -4.64 -10.80
C TYR A 72 -6.82 -5.18 -11.88
N VAL A 73 -7.07 -6.48 -11.83
CA VAL A 73 -8.11 -7.15 -12.62
C VAL A 73 -9.24 -7.55 -11.68
N GLN A 74 -10.48 -7.26 -12.06
CA GLN A 74 -11.65 -7.78 -11.38
C GLN A 74 -12.13 -9.04 -12.09
N PHE A 75 -12.19 -10.14 -11.34
CA PHE A 75 -12.79 -11.39 -11.78
C PHE A 75 -14.19 -11.54 -11.20
N ARG A 76 -15.07 -12.18 -11.95
CA ARG A 76 -16.41 -12.56 -11.50
C ARG A 76 -16.63 -14.05 -11.72
N CYS A 77 -17.34 -14.68 -10.78
CA CYS A 77 -17.71 -16.08 -10.88
C CYS A 77 -18.68 -16.31 -12.05
N ASN A 78 -18.47 -17.37 -12.84
CA ASN A 78 -19.39 -17.77 -13.90
C ASN A 78 -20.75 -18.25 -13.36
N ASP A 79 -20.80 -18.70 -12.11
CA ASP A 79 -22.02 -19.18 -11.48
C ASP A 79 -22.87 -18.01 -10.98
N LYS A 80 -24.04 -17.82 -11.60
CA LYS A 80 -25.01 -16.78 -11.23
C LYS A 80 -25.49 -16.91 -9.78
N LYS A 81 -25.53 -18.13 -9.21
CA LYS A 81 -25.90 -18.33 -7.79
C LYS A 81 -24.82 -17.80 -6.86
N CYS A 82 -23.55 -17.95 -7.23
CA CYS A 82 -22.42 -17.45 -6.44
C CYS A 82 -22.24 -15.94 -6.62
N ASN A 83 -22.22 -15.47 -7.87
CA ASN A 83 -22.05 -14.07 -8.28
C ASN A 83 -20.85 -13.32 -7.66
N HIS A 84 -19.92 -14.05 -7.07
CA HIS A 84 -18.82 -13.49 -6.30
C HIS A 84 -17.81 -12.78 -7.20
N SER A 85 -17.37 -11.59 -6.79
CA SER A 85 -16.33 -10.81 -7.46
C SER A 85 -15.10 -10.70 -6.55
N PHE A 86 -13.92 -10.86 -7.13
CA PHE A 86 -12.65 -10.69 -6.43
C PHE A 86 -11.61 -10.03 -7.32
N TYR A 87 -10.51 -9.58 -6.72
CA TYR A 87 -9.55 -8.72 -7.37
C TYR A 87 -8.15 -9.34 -7.35
N GLN A 88 -7.42 -9.19 -8.44
CA GLN A 88 -6.00 -9.54 -8.51
C GLN A 88 -5.19 -8.29 -8.80
N VAL A 89 -4.28 -7.95 -7.90
CA VAL A 89 -3.40 -6.78 -8.00
C VAL A 89 -2.39 -6.98 -9.13
N LYS A 90 -2.08 -5.91 -9.86
CA LYS A 90 -0.98 -5.88 -10.83
C LYS A 90 0.20 -5.07 -10.27
N PRO A 91 1.12 -5.69 -9.52
CA PRO A 91 2.17 -4.98 -8.80
C PRO A 91 3.08 -4.17 -9.73
N LYS A 92 3.33 -4.65 -10.96
CA LYS A 92 4.16 -3.97 -11.96
C LYS A 92 3.69 -2.55 -12.32
N PHE A 93 2.40 -2.24 -12.16
CA PHE A 93 1.84 -0.94 -12.50
C PHE A 93 1.75 0.00 -11.29
N ILE A 94 2.01 -0.49 -10.08
CA ILE A 94 2.03 0.33 -8.86
C ILE A 94 3.45 0.86 -8.68
N ASN A 95 3.66 2.13 -9.01
CA ASN A 95 4.95 2.77 -8.84
C ASN A 95 5.38 2.81 -7.37
N SER A 96 6.68 2.92 -7.12
CA SER A 96 7.21 3.11 -5.78
C SER A 96 6.71 4.41 -5.15
N THR A 97 6.60 4.36 -3.82
CA THR A 97 6.39 5.53 -2.97
C THR A 97 7.66 6.38 -2.89
N SER A 98 7.48 7.66 -2.58
CA SER A 98 8.58 8.60 -2.36
C SER A 98 9.47 8.19 -1.17
N SER A 99 8.95 7.44 -0.20
CA SER A 99 9.71 6.92 0.95
C SER A 99 10.90 6.02 0.56
N LYS A 100 10.92 5.51 -0.68
CA LYS A 100 12.04 4.73 -1.24
C LYS A 100 13.13 5.61 -1.86
N SER A 101 12.80 6.82 -2.31
CA SER A 101 13.75 7.76 -2.92
C SER A 101 14.29 8.74 -1.89
N ILE A 102 15.14 8.24 -0.99
CA ILE A 102 15.85 9.03 0.02
C ILE A 102 17.29 9.24 -0.42
N LEU A 103 17.75 10.48 -0.42
CA LEU A 103 19.08 10.86 -0.93
C LEU A 103 20.00 11.32 0.20
N GLY A 104 21.32 11.15 0.07
CA GLY A 104 22.28 11.63 1.08
C GLY A 104 23.41 10.64 1.33
N LYS A 105 24.04 10.76 2.51
CA LYS A 105 25.10 9.86 2.96
C LYS A 105 24.54 8.65 3.71
N THR A 106 25.26 7.54 3.61
CA THR A 106 24.98 6.26 4.28
C THR A 106 25.79 6.03 5.55
N ASP A 107 26.70 6.94 5.90
CA ASP A 107 27.58 6.83 7.07
C ASP A 107 27.86 8.20 7.73
N PHE A 108 28.53 8.14 8.89
CA PHE A 108 29.06 9.30 9.61
C PHE A 108 30.48 9.66 9.18
N SER A 109 30.93 9.24 7.99
CA SER A 109 32.31 9.47 7.55
C SER A 109 32.62 10.97 7.43
N LYS A 110 33.85 11.31 7.86
CA LYS A 110 34.42 12.67 7.79
C LYS A 110 33.65 13.69 8.63
N ILE A 111 33.16 13.28 9.80
CA ILE A 111 32.56 14.18 10.80
C ILE A 111 33.49 14.31 12.00
N ARG A 112 33.75 15.55 12.41
CA ARG A 112 34.69 15.91 13.48
C ARG A 112 34.06 15.89 14.88
N PHE A 113 32.80 15.48 14.99
CA PHE A 113 32.01 15.53 16.22
C PHE A 113 31.57 14.12 16.62
N PRO A 114 31.49 13.82 17.93
CA PRO A 114 30.98 12.55 18.42
C PRO A 114 29.57 12.23 17.92
N VAL A 115 29.29 10.96 17.68
CA VAL A 115 27.99 10.50 17.15
C VAL A 115 26.83 10.86 18.08
N TYR A 116 27.02 10.73 19.40
CA TYR A 116 25.97 11.06 20.38
C TYR A 116 25.51 12.53 20.26
N LEU A 117 26.42 13.45 19.97
CA LEU A 117 26.13 14.88 19.82
C LEU A 117 25.31 15.13 18.54
N ILE A 118 25.61 14.41 17.46
CA ILE A 118 24.83 14.46 16.22
C ILE A 118 23.41 13.95 16.49
N ILE A 119 23.27 12.81 17.17
CA ILE A 119 21.97 12.23 17.51
C ILE A 119 21.15 13.20 18.36
N LEU A 120 21.77 13.82 19.37
CA LEU A 120 21.12 14.84 20.19
C LEU A 120 20.64 16.02 19.34
N VAL A 121 21.49 16.56 18.46
CA VAL A 121 21.11 17.66 17.56
C VAL A 121 19.91 17.28 16.70
N LEU A 122 19.88 16.06 16.17
CA LEU A 122 18.75 15.56 15.38
C LEU A 122 17.48 15.43 16.23
N ARG A 123 17.59 14.91 17.47
CA ARG A 123 16.49 14.85 18.44
C ARG A 123 15.91 16.25 18.71
N LEU A 124 16.75 17.21 19.07
CA LEU A 124 16.34 18.61 19.34
C LEU A 124 15.65 19.24 18.12
N TYR A 125 16.09 18.90 16.91
CA TYR A 125 15.52 19.44 15.68
C TYR A 125 14.17 18.82 15.30
N TYR A 126 14.04 17.50 15.42
CA TYR A 126 12.88 16.75 14.94
C TYR A 126 11.79 16.56 15.99
N LEU A 127 12.15 16.28 17.24
CA LEU A 127 11.18 16.08 18.32
C LEU A 127 10.85 17.40 19.01
N ASP A 128 11.87 18.19 19.36
CA ASP A 128 11.66 19.42 20.14
C ASP A 128 11.35 20.64 19.24
N GLY A 129 11.36 20.46 17.92
CA GLY A 129 11.02 21.49 16.95
C GLY A 129 12.01 22.65 16.87
N SER A 130 13.18 22.54 17.51
CA SER A 130 14.15 23.64 17.59
C SER A 130 14.74 23.99 16.23
N SER A 131 15.00 25.29 16.01
CA SER A 131 15.70 25.75 14.81
C SER A 131 17.20 25.46 14.91
N THR A 132 17.88 25.35 13.77
CA THR A 132 19.33 25.08 13.76
C THR A 132 20.14 26.14 14.49
N ARG A 133 19.66 27.40 14.50
CA ARG A 133 20.25 28.51 15.25
C ARG A 133 20.01 28.38 16.76
N LYS A 134 18.79 28.01 17.18
CA LYS A 134 18.47 27.76 18.59
C LYS A 134 19.31 26.62 19.15
N ILE A 135 19.47 25.54 18.38
CA ILE A 135 20.32 24.40 18.78
C ILE A 135 21.79 24.82 18.90
N SER A 136 22.32 25.52 17.89
CA SER A 136 23.69 26.05 17.91
C SER A 136 23.95 26.91 19.14
N LYS A 137 23.02 27.83 19.47
CA LYS A 137 23.07 28.67 20.66
C LYS A 137 23.00 27.85 21.94
N HIS A 138 22.04 26.93 22.06
CA HIS A 138 21.88 26.10 23.26
C HIS A 138 23.12 25.27 23.60
N LEU A 139 23.78 24.69 22.58
CA LEU A 139 25.01 23.93 22.76
C LEU A 139 26.18 24.79 23.22
N MET A 140 26.27 26.03 22.72
CA MET A 140 27.27 26.99 23.17
C MET A 140 27.00 27.44 24.61
N ASP A 141 25.78 27.89 24.91
CA ASP A 141 25.42 28.50 26.19
C ASP A 141 25.44 27.50 27.34
N SER A 142 25.03 26.25 27.10
CA SER A 142 24.88 25.26 28.16
C SER A 142 26.14 24.42 28.36
N TRP A 143 26.84 24.07 27.27
CA TRP A 143 27.92 23.07 27.28
C TRP A 143 29.23 23.57 26.67
N ASN A 144 29.32 24.84 26.29
CA ASN A 144 30.50 25.44 25.66
C ASN A 144 30.93 24.71 24.36
N ILE A 145 29.99 24.11 23.63
CA ILE A 145 30.24 23.38 22.38
C ILE A 145 29.90 24.28 21.19
N LYS A 146 30.93 24.70 20.45
CA LYS A 146 30.78 25.56 19.27
C LYS A 146 30.48 24.74 18.00
N ILE A 147 29.22 24.69 17.60
CA ILE A 147 28.77 24.12 16.31
C ILE A 147 28.00 25.16 15.51
N SER A 148 28.35 25.37 14.24
CA SER A 148 27.62 26.30 13.38
C SER A 148 26.21 25.78 13.03
N HIS A 149 25.24 26.69 12.93
CA HIS A 149 23.89 26.35 12.48
C HIS A 149 23.85 25.78 11.04
N VAL A 150 24.86 26.06 10.22
CA VAL A 150 25.02 25.51 8.86
C VAL A 150 25.45 24.04 8.93
N THR A 151 26.39 23.70 9.82
CA THR A 151 26.79 22.32 10.10
C THR A 151 25.59 21.49 10.57
N ILE A 152 24.78 22.04 11.49
CA ILE A 152 23.53 21.41 11.96
C ILE A 152 22.55 21.21 10.80
N ALA A 153 22.33 22.25 9.97
CA ALA A 153 21.44 22.16 8.81
C ALA A 153 21.88 21.08 7.81
N SER A 154 23.20 20.87 7.66
CA SER A 154 23.76 19.77 6.87
C SER A 154 23.36 18.42 7.49
N TRP A 155 23.62 18.20 8.78
CA TRP A 155 23.34 16.93 9.47
C TRP A 155 21.88 16.51 9.39
N VAL A 156 20.96 17.45 9.61
CA VAL A 156 19.51 17.25 9.53
C VAL A 156 19.09 16.60 8.21
N LYS A 157 19.73 16.95 7.08
CA LYS A 157 19.36 16.40 5.76
C LYS A 157 20.23 15.21 5.33
N LYS A 158 21.47 15.18 5.78
CA LYS A 158 22.55 14.37 5.20
C LYS A 158 22.42 12.88 5.50
N PHE A 159 21.92 12.50 6.68
CA PHE A 159 21.93 11.10 7.15
C PHE A 159 20.67 10.31 6.84
N ALA A 160 19.71 10.88 6.11
CA ALA A 160 18.43 10.24 5.83
C ALA A 160 18.58 8.79 5.26
N PRO A 161 19.48 8.49 4.31
CA PRO A 161 19.66 7.12 3.84
C PRO A 161 20.17 6.13 4.91
N MET A 162 21.08 6.56 5.77
CA MET A 162 21.58 5.74 6.88
C MET A 162 20.47 5.39 7.86
N PHE A 163 19.68 6.39 8.26
CA PHE A 163 18.50 6.18 9.11
C PHE A 163 17.43 5.31 8.42
N LYS A 164 17.32 5.35 7.09
CA LYS A 164 16.45 4.44 6.32
C LYS A 164 16.90 2.98 6.43
N PHE A 165 18.20 2.72 6.36
CA PHE A 165 18.73 1.36 6.57
C PHE A 165 18.41 0.84 7.98
N ILE A 166 18.63 1.67 9.00
CA ILE A 166 18.31 1.36 10.40
C ILE A 166 16.81 1.10 10.55
N SER A 167 15.97 2.00 10.05
CA SER A 167 14.51 1.87 10.06
C SER A 167 14.04 0.56 9.44
N ASN A 168 14.58 0.18 8.27
CA ASN A 168 14.22 -1.06 7.60
C ASN A 168 14.61 -2.30 8.44
N LYS A 169 15.70 -2.25 9.21
CA LYS A 169 16.09 -3.34 10.11
C LYS A 169 15.15 -3.44 11.31
N LEU A 170 14.82 -2.31 11.94
CA LEU A 170 13.92 -2.24 13.09
C LEU A 170 12.48 -2.63 12.74
N LEU A 171 11.97 -2.20 11.59
CA LEU A 171 10.61 -2.56 11.16
C LEU A 171 10.44 -4.06 10.92
N LYS A 172 11.52 -4.81 10.61
CA LYS A 172 11.47 -6.26 10.47
C LYS A 172 11.35 -7.00 11.80
N THR A 173 11.79 -6.39 12.91
CA THR A 173 11.72 -7.00 14.24
C THR A 173 10.38 -6.73 14.92
N ILE A 174 9.60 -5.77 14.42
CA ILE A 174 8.28 -5.42 14.97
C ILE A 174 7.20 -6.23 14.27
N SER A 175 6.29 -6.82 15.05
CA SER A 175 5.16 -7.58 14.51
C SER A 175 3.97 -6.67 14.23
N PHE A 176 3.71 -6.42 12.95
CA PHE A 176 2.49 -5.73 12.47
C PHE A 176 1.44 -6.71 11.91
N LYS A 177 1.69 -8.02 11.99
CA LYS A 177 0.86 -9.04 11.33
C LYS A 177 -0.51 -9.24 11.97
N ASN A 178 -0.63 -8.98 13.26
CA ASN A 178 -1.85 -9.19 14.04
C ASN A 178 -2.49 -7.88 14.50
N SER A 179 -2.09 -6.77 13.89
CA SER A 179 -2.59 -5.45 14.26
C SER A 179 -4.10 -5.35 14.09
N ASN A 180 -4.77 -4.71 15.05
CA ASN A 180 -6.22 -4.56 15.00
C ASN A 180 -6.61 -3.55 13.90
N LYS A 181 -6.01 -2.37 13.90
CA LYS A 181 -6.44 -1.25 13.05
C LYS A 181 -5.24 -0.49 12.50
N TRP A 182 -5.23 -0.20 11.20
CA TRP A 182 -4.38 0.85 10.63
C TRP A 182 -5.23 2.05 10.23
N HIS A 183 -4.77 3.26 10.55
CA HIS A 183 -5.38 4.51 10.11
C HIS A 183 -4.62 5.06 8.91
N VAL A 184 -5.35 5.54 7.92
CA VAL A 184 -4.79 6.11 6.70
C VAL A 184 -5.45 7.44 6.43
N ASP A 185 -4.61 8.45 6.27
CA ASP A 185 -5.06 9.82 6.03
C ASP A 185 -3.94 10.62 5.33
N GLU A 186 -4.29 11.78 4.82
CA GLU A 186 -3.39 12.67 4.11
C GLU A 186 -3.47 14.11 4.59
N THR A 187 -2.32 14.79 4.66
CA THR A 187 -2.26 16.22 4.95
C THR A 187 -1.62 17.00 3.83
N VAL A 188 -2.02 18.26 3.68
CA VAL A 188 -1.39 19.21 2.77
C VAL A 188 -0.03 19.65 3.32
N VAL A 189 0.96 19.71 2.44
CA VAL A 189 2.25 20.38 2.66
C VAL A 189 2.59 21.23 1.44
N PHE A 190 3.31 22.33 1.65
CA PHE A 190 3.79 23.22 0.58
C PHE A 190 5.28 23.03 0.33
N ILE A 191 5.62 22.89 -0.95
CA ILE A 191 6.99 22.78 -1.46
C ILE A 191 7.15 23.81 -2.57
N ASN A 192 8.03 24.78 -2.36
CA ASN A 192 8.27 25.91 -3.25
C ASN A 192 6.96 26.62 -3.65
N GLY A 193 6.12 26.91 -2.66
CA GLY A 193 4.80 27.52 -2.85
C GLY A 193 3.73 26.61 -3.48
N LYS A 194 4.07 25.41 -3.96
CA LYS A 194 3.12 24.48 -4.59
C LYS A 194 2.55 23.47 -3.58
N LYS A 195 1.29 23.11 -3.77
CA LYS A 195 0.56 22.15 -2.93
C LYS A 195 1.00 20.72 -3.20
N TYR A 196 1.31 19.98 -2.15
CA TYR A 196 1.57 18.54 -2.13
C TYR A 196 0.76 17.90 -1.01
N TYR A 197 0.66 16.58 -1.05
CA TYR A 197 -0.07 15.74 -0.11
C TYR A 197 0.88 14.70 0.47
N LEU A 198 0.98 14.69 1.81
CA LEU A 198 1.68 13.68 2.58
C LEU A 198 0.65 12.66 3.05
N TRP A 199 0.65 11.49 2.41
CA TRP A 199 -0.15 10.33 2.75
C TRP A 199 0.58 9.51 3.81
N VAL A 200 -0.13 9.06 4.84
CA VAL A 200 0.45 8.36 5.99
C VAL A 200 -0.44 7.19 6.38
N VAL A 201 0.20 6.07 6.72
CA VAL A 201 -0.43 4.89 7.33
C VAL A 201 0.19 4.73 8.71
N ILE A 202 -0.64 4.76 9.76
CA ILE A 202 -0.22 4.55 11.15
C ILE A 202 -0.89 3.29 11.71
N ASP A 203 -0.11 2.47 12.41
CA ASP A 203 -0.60 1.31 13.13
C ASP A 203 -1.12 1.70 14.51
N SER A 204 -2.31 1.22 14.90
CA SER A 204 -2.93 1.64 16.16
C SER A 204 -2.29 1.03 17.39
N ASP A 205 -1.84 -0.22 17.28
CA ASP A 205 -1.37 -1.00 18.42
C ASP A 205 0.05 -0.56 18.81
N THR A 206 0.93 -0.33 17.82
CA THR A 206 2.32 0.14 18.03
C THR A 206 2.46 1.65 17.99
N ARG A 207 1.46 2.37 17.42
CA ARG A 207 1.51 3.82 17.13
C ARG A 207 2.57 4.25 16.13
N MET A 208 3.17 3.30 15.43
CA MET A 208 4.21 3.58 14.47
C MET A 208 3.65 3.89 13.10
N ILE A 209 4.28 4.83 12.41
CA ILE A 209 4.05 5.04 10.98
C ILE A 209 4.64 3.84 10.22
N VAL A 210 3.78 3.09 9.53
CA VAL A 210 4.18 1.90 8.77
C VAL A 210 4.48 2.22 7.30
N ALA A 211 3.87 3.27 6.74
CA ALA A 211 4.20 3.76 5.41
C ALA A 211 3.86 5.25 5.27
N TYR A 212 4.54 5.93 4.36
CA TYR A 212 4.17 7.28 3.94
C TYR A 212 4.51 7.52 2.48
N HIS A 213 3.83 8.49 1.87
CA HIS A 213 4.10 8.92 0.52
C HIS A 213 3.84 10.42 0.34
N LEU A 214 4.79 11.14 -0.21
CA LEU A 214 4.65 12.53 -0.62
C LEU A 214 4.39 12.62 -2.13
N SER A 215 3.33 13.32 -2.53
CA SER A 215 2.90 13.44 -3.93
C SER A 215 2.22 14.77 -4.22
N PRO A 216 2.31 15.34 -5.44
CA PRO A 216 1.51 16.50 -5.82
C PRO A 216 0.02 16.16 -6.03
N TYR A 217 -0.35 14.88 -6.06
CA TYR A 217 -1.71 14.45 -6.38
C TYR A 217 -2.47 13.90 -5.16
N ARG A 218 -3.77 14.21 -5.09
CA ARG A 218 -4.72 13.68 -4.11
C ARG A 218 -5.73 12.76 -4.79
N ASN A 219 -5.32 11.55 -5.18
CA ASN A 219 -6.16 10.62 -5.91
C ASN A 219 -5.90 9.15 -5.50
N SER A 220 -6.71 8.24 -6.05
CA SER A 220 -6.65 6.80 -5.74
C SER A 220 -5.34 6.13 -6.16
N SER A 221 -4.65 6.66 -7.17
CA SER A 221 -3.33 6.15 -7.59
C SER A 221 -2.30 6.31 -6.48
N GLU A 222 -2.30 7.43 -5.77
CA GLU A 222 -1.35 7.67 -4.68
C GLU A 222 -1.70 6.84 -3.43
N ALA A 223 -3.01 6.67 -3.15
CA ALA A 223 -3.48 5.75 -2.12
C ALA A 223 -3.05 4.30 -2.40
N PHE A 224 -3.10 3.83 -3.66
CA PHE A 224 -2.58 2.50 -4.04
C PHE A 224 -1.11 2.35 -3.69
N LYS A 225 -0.27 3.36 -3.93
CA LYS A 225 1.17 3.26 -3.65
C LYS A 225 1.46 3.12 -2.16
N VAL A 226 0.90 4.00 -1.33
CA VAL A 226 1.16 4.00 0.12
C VAL A 226 0.61 2.75 0.80
N LEU A 227 -0.59 2.31 0.43
CA LEU A 227 -1.21 1.09 0.94
C LEU A 227 -0.47 -0.17 0.49
N ASN A 228 0.03 -0.19 -0.76
CA ASN A 228 0.82 -1.32 -1.26
C ASN A 228 2.20 -1.39 -0.60
N GLU A 229 2.79 -0.26 -0.22
CA GLU A 229 4.00 -0.25 0.61
C GLU A 229 3.69 -0.84 2.01
N ALA A 230 2.64 -0.34 2.67
CA ALA A 230 2.25 -0.80 4.01
C ALA A 230 1.93 -2.30 4.05
N LYS A 231 1.28 -2.83 3.01
CA LYS A 231 0.94 -4.26 2.87
C LYS A 231 2.14 -5.21 3.02
N ASN A 232 3.37 -4.75 2.75
CA ASN A 232 4.56 -5.59 2.93
C ASN A 232 4.90 -5.85 4.40
N LEU A 233 4.38 -5.05 5.33
CA LEU A 233 4.62 -5.19 6.77
C LEU A 233 3.56 -6.07 7.46
N GLY A 234 2.35 -6.14 6.92
CA GLY A 234 1.27 -6.88 7.55
C GLY A 234 -0.08 -6.63 6.91
N ASN A 235 -1.11 -7.18 7.56
CA ASN A 235 -2.49 -7.08 7.12
C ASN A 235 -3.38 -6.93 8.37
N PRO A 236 -3.86 -5.71 8.69
CA PRO A 236 -4.63 -5.48 9.89
C PRO A 236 -6.05 -6.03 9.76
N LYS A 237 -6.76 -6.18 10.89
CA LYS A 237 -8.19 -6.57 10.85
C LYS A 237 -9.05 -5.50 10.20
N ALA A 238 -8.74 -4.22 10.40
CA ALA A 238 -9.44 -3.11 9.78
C ALA A 238 -8.50 -2.01 9.27
N ILE A 239 -8.92 -1.38 8.18
CA ILE A 239 -8.34 -0.13 7.66
C ILE A 239 -9.34 0.98 7.92
N VAL A 240 -8.91 2.00 8.66
CA VAL A 240 -9.70 3.18 8.99
C VAL A 240 -9.25 4.33 8.11
N THR A 241 -10.17 4.94 7.37
CA THR A 241 -9.88 6.12 6.54
C THR A 241 -10.92 7.21 6.76
N ASP A 242 -10.58 8.43 6.38
CA ASP A 242 -11.59 9.47 6.16
C ASP A 242 -12.49 9.10 4.95
N ARG A 243 -13.51 9.90 4.69
CA ARG A 243 -14.52 9.70 3.63
C ARG A 243 -14.01 9.98 2.22
N LEU A 244 -12.72 10.25 2.03
CA LEU A 244 -12.14 10.48 0.71
C LEU A 244 -12.35 9.23 -0.20
N PRO A 245 -13.08 9.34 -1.32
CA PRO A 245 -13.38 8.18 -2.16
C PRO A 245 -12.15 7.50 -2.76
N SER A 246 -11.01 8.19 -2.80
CA SER A 246 -9.73 7.69 -3.28
C SER A 246 -9.28 6.40 -2.58
N TYR A 247 -9.71 6.16 -1.33
CA TYR A 247 -9.34 4.97 -0.55
C TYR A 247 -10.17 3.72 -0.87
N ASN A 248 -11.42 3.89 -1.34
CA ASN A 248 -12.39 2.79 -1.46
C ASN A 248 -11.86 1.61 -2.30
N ILE A 249 -11.34 1.90 -3.49
CA ILE A 249 -10.83 0.88 -4.41
C ILE A 249 -9.49 0.29 -3.91
N PRO A 250 -8.48 1.10 -3.55
CA PRO A 250 -7.21 0.60 -3.02
C PRO A 250 -7.36 -0.32 -1.81
N VAL A 251 -8.18 0.06 -0.82
CA VAL A 251 -8.39 -0.75 0.39
C VAL A 251 -9.08 -2.07 0.00
N LYS A 252 -10.16 -2.01 -0.77
CA LYS A 252 -10.89 -3.21 -1.22
C LYS A 252 -10.02 -4.20 -2.00
N VAL A 253 -9.09 -3.69 -2.81
CA VAL A 253 -8.22 -4.49 -3.68
C VAL A 253 -6.99 -5.02 -2.94
N LEU A 254 -6.36 -4.22 -2.09
CA LEU A 254 -5.12 -4.59 -1.39
C LEU A 254 -5.38 -5.32 -0.08
N PHE A 255 -6.45 -4.96 0.64
CA PHE A 255 -6.80 -5.44 1.97
C PHE A 255 -8.18 -6.10 1.95
N SER A 256 -8.40 -7.04 1.02
CA SER A 256 -9.71 -7.69 0.82
C SER A 256 -10.19 -8.53 2.02
N SER A 257 -9.28 -8.87 2.93
CA SER A 257 -9.56 -9.57 4.20
C SER A 257 -9.81 -8.63 5.37
N SER A 258 -9.57 -7.32 5.19
CA SER A 258 -9.75 -6.33 6.24
C SER A 258 -11.08 -5.62 6.08
N GLU A 259 -11.68 -5.23 7.19
CA GLU A 259 -12.83 -4.33 7.17
C GLU A 259 -12.40 -2.91 6.78
N HIS A 260 -13.10 -2.28 5.83
CA HIS A 260 -12.85 -0.87 5.49
C HIS A 260 -13.84 0.02 6.26
N ILE A 261 -13.33 0.71 7.27
CA ILE A 261 -14.11 1.59 8.13
C ILE A 261 -13.89 3.03 7.67
N LYS A 262 -14.99 3.68 7.26
CA LYS A 262 -15.00 5.09 6.88
C LYS A 262 -15.59 5.89 8.03
N VAL A 263 -14.76 6.68 8.71
CA VAL A 263 -15.18 7.43 9.90
C VAL A 263 -16.33 8.38 9.52
N LYS A 264 -17.45 8.31 10.23
CA LYS A 264 -18.65 9.09 9.90
C LYS A 264 -18.78 10.37 10.72
N SER A 265 -18.24 10.42 11.92
CA SER A 265 -18.24 11.59 12.80
C SER A 265 -17.36 11.32 14.02
N PHE A 266 -16.97 12.37 14.77
CA PHE A 266 -16.25 12.28 16.05
C PHE A 266 -16.98 11.47 17.15
N LYS A 267 -18.24 11.07 16.93
CA LYS A 267 -19.10 10.35 17.89
C LYS A 267 -19.07 8.82 17.77
N ASP A 268 -18.37 8.25 16.80
CA ASP A 268 -18.28 6.79 16.63
C ASP A 268 -17.18 6.20 17.55
N ASP A 269 -17.34 4.94 18.01
CA ASP A 269 -16.37 4.19 18.84
C ASP A 269 -14.95 4.06 18.21
N ILE A 270 -14.82 4.38 16.93
CA ILE A 270 -13.57 4.32 16.16
C ILE A 270 -13.15 5.75 15.79
N SER A 271 -12.38 6.37 16.69
CA SER A 271 -11.86 7.73 16.49
C SER A 271 -10.65 7.76 15.56
N ASN A 272 -10.53 8.80 14.73
CA ASN A 272 -9.34 9.06 13.92
C ASN A 272 -8.26 9.84 14.69
N ASN A 273 -8.41 9.97 16.01
CA ASN A 273 -7.61 10.82 16.88
C ASN A 273 -6.11 10.50 16.82
N LEU A 274 -5.74 9.23 16.58
CA LEU A 274 -4.35 8.80 16.52
C LEU A 274 -3.59 9.48 15.36
N ILE A 275 -4.12 9.37 14.14
CA ILE A 275 -3.48 9.97 12.96
C ILE A 275 -3.60 11.49 12.96
N GLU A 276 -4.70 12.03 13.50
CA GLU A 276 -4.87 13.47 13.71
C GLU A 276 -3.84 14.03 14.69
N SER A 277 -3.58 13.33 15.80
CA SER A 277 -2.54 13.70 16.77
C SER A 277 -1.14 13.64 16.15
N PHE A 278 -0.86 12.65 15.31
CA PHE A 278 0.37 12.61 14.53
C PHE A 278 0.47 13.84 13.61
N PHE A 279 -0.57 14.14 12.84
CA PHE A 279 -0.55 15.28 11.91
C PHE A 279 -0.48 16.62 12.62
N LYS A 280 -1.06 16.77 13.81
CA LYS A 280 -0.87 17.95 14.65
C LYS A 280 0.61 18.14 15.00
N THR A 281 1.23 17.09 15.54
CA THR A 281 2.68 17.09 15.88
C THR A 281 3.53 17.42 14.64
N PHE A 282 3.25 16.79 13.51
CA PHE A 282 3.95 17.05 12.25
C PHE A 282 3.76 18.48 11.77
N LYS A 283 2.53 19.02 11.82
CA LYS A 283 2.23 20.39 11.38
C LYS A 283 2.93 21.43 12.24
N ASP A 284 3.04 21.21 13.54
CA ASP A 284 3.74 22.13 14.44
C ASP A 284 5.24 22.19 14.10
N TRP A 285 5.87 21.03 13.88
CA TRP A 285 7.24 20.97 13.38
C TRP A 285 7.38 21.60 11.98
N TYR A 286 6.47 21.28 11.05
CA TYR A 286 6.49 21.75 9.68
C TYR A 286 6.34 23.28 9.56
N LYS A 287 5.40 23.88 10.31
CA LYS A 287 5.17 25.33 10.34
C LYS A 287 6.44 26.10 10.71
N SER A 288 7.24 25.58 11.64
CA SER A 288 8.52 26.18 12.03
C SER A 288 9.53 26.30 10.89
N LYS A 289 9.35 25.52 9.81
CA LYS A 289 10.27 25.49 8.66
C LYS A 289 9.90 26.48 7.56
N LYS A 290 8.74 27.15 7.66
CA LYS A 290 8.21 28.11 6.65
C LYS A 290 8.10 27.50 5.23
N GLY A 291 7.73 26.22 5.17
CA GLY A 291 7.63 25.46 3.91
C GLY A 291 8.95 24.81 3.49
N PHE A 292 8.87 23.94 2.48
CA PHE A 292 10.06 23.28 1.92
C PHE A 292 10.45 23.91 0.59
N ASN A 293 11.74 23.89 0.24
CA ASN A 293 12.22 24.50 -1.02
C ASN A 293 12.34 23.51 -2.18
N SER A 294 12.52 22.20 -1.90
CA SER A 294 12.65 21.17 -2.94
C SER A 294 12.01 19.87 -2.51
N PHE A 295 11.51 19.10 -3.48
CA PHE A 295 10.86 17.81 -3.23
C PHE A 295 11.80 16.83 -2.51
N ASN A 296 13.03 16.68 -3.00
CA ASN A 296 14.02 15.77 -2.40
C ASN A 296 14.36 16.15 -0.96
N SER A 297 14.57 17.45 -0.70
CA SER A 297 14.83 17.91 0.67
C SER A 297 13.60 17.72 1.56
N ALA A 298 12.39 17.98 1.07
CA ALA A 298 11.15 17.75 1.81
C ALA A 298 11.00 16.27 2.19
N ASN A 299 11.18 15.38 1.22
CA ASN A 299 11.04 13.94 1.40
C ASN A 299 12.06 13.38 2.41
N ASN A 300 13.32 13.83 2.37
CA ASN A 300 14.33 13.49 3.38
C ASN A 300 13.97 14.01 4.77
N LEU A 301 13.51 15.26 4.87
CA LEU A 301 13.14 15.85 6.17
C LEU A 301 11.92 15.17 6.78
N ILE A 302 10.91 14.86 5.97
CA ILE A 302 9.72 14.10 6.39
C ILE A 302 10.12 12.69 6.83
N PHE A 303 10.97 12.01 6.06
CA PHE A 303 11.50 10.70 6.45
C PHE A 303 12.15 10.75 7.84
N MET A 304 13.06 11.71 8.03
CA MET A 304 13.78 11.85 9.30
C MET A 304 12.84 12.21 10.44
N PHE A 305 11.84 13.06 10.21
CA PHE A 305 10.81 13.34 11.22
C PHE A 305 10.07 12.06 11.62
N ILE A 306 9.62 11.26 10.64
CA ILE A 306 8.93 9.98 10.90
C ILE A 306 9.85 9.00 11.62
N PHE A 307 11.15 8.94 11.27
CA PHE A 307 12.11 8.12 11.99
C PHE A 307 12.17 8.48 13.47
N HIS A 308 12.31 9.77 13.78
CA HIS A 308 12.38 10.23 15.17
C HIS A 308 11.05 10.00 15.90
N TYR A 309 9.93 10.22 15.22
CA TYR A 309 8.60 9.92 15.76
C TYR A 309 8.46 8.44 16.12
N ASN A 310 8.91 7.52 15.27
CA ASN A 310 8.75 6.08 15.47
C ASN A 310 9.73 5.46 16.48
N PHE A 311 10.97 5.93 16.51
CA PHE A 311 12.07 5.19 17.18
C PHE A 311 12.79 5.97 18.28
N VAL A 312 12.57 7.28 18.38
CA VAL A 312 13.26 8.13 19.37
C VAL A 312 12.27 8.75 20.35
N ARG A 313 11.05 9.04 19.91
CA ARG A 313 9.98 9.52 20.78
C ARG A 313 9.51 8.37 21.67
N ILE A 314 9.35 8.66 22.96
CA ILE A 314 8.68 7.77 23.90
C ILE A 314 7.17 7.83 23.63
N HIS A 315 6.57 6.70 23.28
CA HIS A 315 5.12 6.58 23.11
C HIS A 315 4.49 6.31 24.48
N SER A 316 4.06 7.38 25.15
CA SER A 316 3.64 7.46 26.56
C SER A 316 2.44 6.61 27.00
N SER A 317 1.98 5.62 26.23
CA SER A 317 0.93 4.73 26.74
C SER A 317 1.04 3.27 26.29
N LEU A 318 2.24 2.83 25.93
CA LEU A 318 2.53 1.40 25.84
C LEU A 318 2.99 0.82 27.18
N ASP A 319 3.25 1.67 28.17
CA ASP A 319 3.58 1.25 29.54
C ASP A 319 2.31 1.13 30.38
N ASN A 320 1.69 -0.04 30.25
CA ASN A 320 0.95 -0.70 31.33
C ASN A 320 1.34 -2.20 31.33
N LYS A 321 2.60 -2.50 31.03
CA LYS A 321 3.27 -3.78 31.29
C LYS A 321 4.74 -3.57 31.58
#